data_AF-A0A933WGN2-F1
#
_entry.id   AF-A0A933WGN2-F1
#
_cell.length_a   1.000
_cell.length_b   1.000
_cell.length_c   1.000
_cell.angle_alpha   90.00
_cell.angle_beta   90.00
_cell.angle_gamma   90.00
#
_symmetry.space_group_name_H-M   'P 1'
#
loop_
_entity.id
_entity.type
_entity.pdbx_description
1 polymer ?
#
loop_
_entity_poly.entity_id
_entity_poly.type
_entity_poly.pdbx_seq_one_letter_code
_entity_poly.pdbx_strand_id
1 'polypeptide(L)'
;MPTDKWTREQTIVALNLYCKIPFNRVSSKHPDIIRIAKIIGRSPNSVKMKIGNFGSFDPELKKRGIVGLGNTSKLDEIVWKEFSNDWDNLAYESEALISKFTNQPLEKISGILADCLQEV
;
A
#
# COMPACT_ATOMS: atom_id res chain seq x y z
N MET A 1 13.57 7.50 -16.88
CA MET A 1 13.72 8.27 -15.63
C MET A 1 14.37 7.35 -14.60
N PRO A 2 15.35 7.82 -13.81
CA PRO A 2 15.96 7.00 -12.77
C PRO A 2 14.87 6.52 -11.81
N THR A 3 14.85 5.22 -11.51
CA THR A 3 13.96 4.65 -10.50
C THR A 3 14.41 5.12 -9.13
N ASP A 4 13.74 6.14 -8.59
CA ASP A 4 13.96 6.58 -7.21
C ASP A 4 13.74 5.41 -6.25
N LYS A 5 14.63 5.26 -5.27
CA LYS A 5 14.50 4.22 -4.23
C LYS A 5 13.21 4.44 -3.45
N TRP A 6 12.50 3.37 -3.10
CA TRP A 6 11.32 3.45 -2.24
C TRP A 6 11.71 4.00 -0.87
N THR A 7 10.97 4.99 -0.39
CA THR A 7 11.11 5.49 0.98
C THR A 7 10.27 4.65 1.94
N ARG A 8 10.56 4.74 3.25
CA ARG A 8 9.76 4.08 4.30
C ARG A 8 8.31 4.54 4.23
N GLU A 9 8.09 5.85 4.12
CA GLU A 9 6.76 6.47 4.05
C GLU A 9 5.94 5.93 2.86
N GLN A 10 6.53 5.88 1.66
CA GLN A 10 5.87 5.30 0.48
C GLN A 10 5.53 3.82 0.67
N THR A 11 6.40 3.08 1.36
CA THR A 11 6.24 1.64 1.62
C THR A 11 5.10 1.38 2.60
N ILE A 12 4.94 2.20 3.64
CA ILE A 12 3.83 2.12 4.61
C ILE A 12 2.50 2.35 3.92
N VAL A 13 2.39 3.41 3.11
CA VAL A 13 1.15 3.72 2.38
C VAL A 13 0.80 2.59 1.39
N ALA A 14 1.80 1.99 0.74
CA ALA A 14 1.58 0.84 -0.13
C ALA A 14 1.15 -0.43 0.63
N LEU A 15 1.67 -0.65 1.85
CA LEU A 15 1.26 -1.77 2.70
C LEU A 15 -0.19 -1.62 3.18
N ASN A 16 -0.61 -0.42 3.57
CA ASN A 16 -2.00 -0.17 3.91
C ASN A 16 -2.94 -0.48 2.73
N LEU A 17 -2.52 -0.14 1.50
CA LEU A 17 -3.28 -0.47 0.30
C LEU A 17 -3.35 -1.98 0.03
N TYR A 18 -2.28 -2.73 0.34
CA TYR A 18 -2.26 -4.19 0.29
C TYR A 18 -3.33 -4.79 1.22
N CYS A 19 -3.52 -4.24 2.42
CA CYS A 19 -4.53 -4.72 3.37
C CYS A 19 -5.96 -4.44 2.91
N LYS A 20 -6.18 -3.37 2.14
CA LYS A 20 -7.52 -2.93 1.70
C LYS A 20 -7.99 -3.60 0.41
N ILE A 21 -7.07 -3.96 -0.48
CA ILE A 21 -7.41 -4.57 -1.78
C ILE A 21 -7.16 -6.07 -1.71
N PRO A 22 -8.16 -6.92 -1.97
CA PRO A 22 -7.93 -8.35 -2.02
C PRO A 22 -6.95 -8.67 -3.15
N PHE A 23 -5.99 -9.56 -2.89
CA PHE A 23 -4.84 -9.82 -3.77
C PHE A 23 -5.22 -10.14 -5.22
N ASN A 24 -6.36 -10.80 -5.45
CA ASN A 24 -6.90 -11.14 -6.77
C ASN A 24 -7.42 -9.93 -7.58
N ARG A 25 -7.70 -8.78 -6.95
CA ARG A 25 -8.17 -7.55 -7.58
C ARG A 25 -7.06 -6.52 -7.80
N VAL A 26 -5.83 -6.83 -7.37
CA VAL A 26 -4.67 -5.94 -7.51
C VAL A 26 -4.33 -5.76 -8.98
N SER A 27 -4.55 -4.55 -9.49
CA SER A 27 -4.30 -4.18 -10.89
C SER A 27 -3.79 -2.75 -10.97
N SER A 28 -2.93 -2.46 -11.96
CA SER A 28 -2.49 -1.08 -12.23
C SER A 28 -3.63 -0.16 -12.65
N LYS A 29 -4.80 -0.73 -12.99
CA LYS A 29 -6.03 0.00 -13.31
C LYS A 29 -6.96 0.22 -12.11
N HIS A 30 -6.64 -0.34 -10.94
CA HIS A 30 -7.48 -0.17 -9.75
C HIS A 30 -7.53 1.31 -9.35
N PRO A 31 -8.70 1.90 -9.10
CA PRO A 31 -8.84 3.33 -8.81
C PRO A 31 -7.98 3.77 -7.62
N ASP A 32 -7.95 2.98 -6.54
CA ASP A 32 -7.14 3.30 -5.36
C ASP A 32 -5.64 3.19 -5.62
N ILE A 33 -5.20 2.22 -6.41
CA ILE A 33 -3.78 2.11 -6.81
C ILE A 33 -3.37 3.33 -7.61
N ILE A 34 -4.22 3.78 -8.54
CA ILE A 34 -3.97 4.99 -9.33
C ILE A 34 -3.93 6.23 -8.43
N ARG A 35 -4.88 6.35 -7.49
CA ARG A 35 -4.99 7.48 -6.57
C ARG A 35 -3.78 7.58 -5.65
N ILE A 36 -3.44 6.49 -4.96
CA ILE A 36 -2.27 6.41 -4.07
C ILE A 36 -0.98 6.63 -4.85
N ALA A 37 -0.84 6.04 -6.04
CA ALA A 37 0.33 6.26 -6.89
C ALA A 37 0.55 7.76 -7.19
N LYS A 38 -0.52 8.50 -7.50
CA LYS A 38 -0.43 9.96 -7.70
C LYS A 38 0.00 10.69 -6.42
N ILE A 39 -0.59 10.34 -5.28
CA ILE A 39 -0.29 10.96 -3.97
C ILE A 39 1.19 10.79 -3.60
N ILE A 40 1.73 9.58 -3.75
CA ILE A 40 3.10 9.27 -3.33
C ILE A 40 4.15 9.53 -4.43
N GLY A 41 3.75 10.08 -5.57
CA GLY A 41 4.63 10.40 -6.70
C GLY A 41 5.20 9.17 -7.42
N ARG A 42 4.42 8.09 -7.58
CA ARG A 42 4.84 6.83 -8.23
C ARG A 42 3.92 6.47 -9.40
N SER A 43 4.35 5.49 -10.21
CA SER A 43 3.48 4.92 -11.24
C SER A 43 2.54 3.86 -10.64
N PRO A 44 1.30 3.71 -11.14
CA PRO A 44 0.37 2.68 -10.68
C PRO A 44 0.96 1.26 -10.80
N ASN A 45 1.75 0.99 -11.84
CA ASN A 45 2.40 -0.30 -12.01
C ASN A 45 3.49 -0.53 -10.96
N SER A 46 4.23 0.50 -10.55
CA SER A 46 5.21 0.41 -9.46
C SER A 46 4.53 0.05 -8.13
N VAL A 47 3.39 0.68 -7.82
CA VAL A 47 2.60 0.37 -6.61
C VAL A 47 2.05 -1.05 -6.67
N LYS A 48 1.49 -1.48 -7.81
CA LYS A 48 1.03 -2.86 -8.03
C LYS A 48 2.14 -3.88 -7.76
N MET A 49 3.33 -3.65 -8.30
CA MET A 49 4.49 -4.51 -8.07
C MET A 49 4.91 -4.53 -6.60
N LYS A 50 4.87 -3.38 -5.91
CA LYS A 50 5.15 -3.30 -4.49
C LYS A 50 4.16 -4.11 -3.64
N ILE A 51 2.87 -4.04 -3.95
CA ILE A 51 1.83 -4.88 -3.33
C ILE A 51 2.12 -6.37 -3.57
N GLY A 52 2.54 -6.73 -4.79
CA GLY A 52 2.96 -8.09 -5.12
C GLY A 52 4.17 -8.59 -4.32
N ASN A 53 5.11 -7.70 -3.98
CA ASN A 53 6.23 -8.05 -3.09
C ASN A 53 5.75 -8.36 -1.67
N PHE A 54 4.79 -7.60 -1.11
CA PHE A 54 4.27 -7.87 0.22
C PHE A 54 3.58 -9.22 0.34
N GLY A 55 2.92 -9.67 -0.74
CA GLY A 55 2.32 -11.01 -0.78
C GLY A 55 3.32 -12.15 -0.56
N SER A 56 4.63 -11.93 -0.73
CA SER A 56 5.66 -12.92 -0.42
C SER A 56 5.90 -13.09 1.09
N PHE A 57 5.54 -12.11 1.90
CA PHE A 57 5.65 -12.18 3.35
C PHE A 57 4.37 -12.67 4.04
N ASP A 58 3.27 -12.77 3.30
CA ASP A 58 1.97 -13.15 3.85
C ASP A 58 1.88 -14.68 4.08
N PRO A 59 1.81 -15.14 5.35
CA PRO A 59 1.71 -16.55 5.66
C PRO A 59 0.37 -17.16 5.22
N GLU A 60 -0.70 -16.37 5.12
CA GLU A 60 -2.03 -16.81 4.69
C GLU A 60 -2.06 -17.06 3.18
N LEU A 61 -1.43 -16.19 2.38
CA LEU A 61 -1.25 -16.47 0.94
C LEU A 61 -0.40 -17.73 0.73
N LYS A 62 0.66 -17.90 1.52
CA LYS A 62 1.51 -19.10 1.47
C LYS A 62 0.75 -20.38 1.79
N LYS A 63 -0.13 -20.37 2.81
CA LYS A 63 -1.01 -21.51 3.14
C LYS A 63 -1.95 -21.87 1.98
N ARG A 64 -2.38 -20.87 1.20
CA ARG A 64 -3.21 -21.05 0.00
C ARG A 64 -2.42 -21.45 -1.25
N GLY A 65 -1.10 -21.66 -1.13
CA GLY A 65 -0.22 -21.98 -2.26
C GLY A 65 0.05 -20.82 -3.21
N ILE A 66 -0.31 -19.58 -2.82
CA ILE A 66 -0.06 -18.37 -3.61
C ILE A 66 1.33 -17.86 -3.25
N VAL A 67 2.18 -17.71 -4.28
CA VAL A 67 3.53 -17.16 -4.13
C VAL A 67 3.53 -15.72 -4.64
N GLY A 68 3.98 -14.79 -3.77
CA GLY A 68 4.19 -13.39 -4.15
C GLY A 68 5.40 -13.19 -5.07
N LEU A 69 5.78 -11.94 -5.30
CA LEU A 69 6.95 -11.60 -6.12
C LEU A 69 8.26 -11.74 -5.34
N GLY A 70 9.30 -12.30 -5.95
CA GLY A 70 10.61 -12.52 -5.32
C GLY A 70 11.51 -11.28 -5.19
N ASN A 71 11.11 -10.13 -5.74
CA ASN A 71 11.91 -8.90 -5.74
C ASN A 71 11.66 -8.04 -4.48
N THR A 72 11.53 -8.69 -3.32
CA THR A 72 11.31 -8.01 -2.04
C THR A 72 12.56 -7.26 -1.59
N SER A 73 12.40 -6.06 -1.06
CA SER A 73 13.50 -5.29 -0.48
C SER A 73 13.62 -5.49 1.04
N LYS A 74 14.80 -5.22 1.61
CA LYS A 74 14.98 -5.22 3.09
C LYS A 74 14.03 -4.25 3.80
N LEU A 75 13.72 -3.11 3.17
CA LEU A 75 12.77 -2.14 3.71
C LEU A 75 11.34 -2.71 3.73
N ASP A 76 10.98 -3.53 2.74
CA ASP A 76 9.66 -4.16 2.65
C ASP A 76 9.47 -5.12 3.82
N GLU A 77 10.51 -5.90 4.14
CA GLU A 77 10.51 -6.83 5.26
C GLU A 77 10.42 -6.10 6.61
N ILE A 78 11.16 -4.99 6.79
CA ILE A 78 11.13 -4.20 8.02
C ILE A 78 9.72 -3.65 8.25
N VAL A 79 9.14 -2.98 7.24
CA VAL A 79 7.79 -2.41 7.33
C VAL A 79 6.74 -3.51 7.53
N TRP A 80 6.86 -4.63 6.83
CA TRP A 80 5.96 -5.76 7.04
C TRP A 80 6.01 -6.28 8.48
N LYS A 81 7.19 -6.54 9.02
CA LYS A 81 7.34 -7.05 10.40
C LYS A 81 6.80 -6.08 11.44
N GLU A 82 6.98 -4.79 11.21
CA GLU A 82 6.51 -3.73 12.10
C GLU A 82 4.98 -3.68 12.18
N PHE A 83 4.29 -3.78 11.05
CA PHE A 83 2.83 -3.58 10.99
C PHE A 83 2.00 -4.86 10.87
N SER A 84 2.60 -6.01 10.57
CA SER A 84 1.86 -7.29 10.40
C SER A 84 1.12 -7.76 11.65
N ASN A 85 1.44 -7.22 12.82
CA ASN A 85 0.73 -7.49 14.08
C ASN A 85 -0.09 -6.29 14.59
N ASP A 86 -0.06 -5.14 13.90
CA ASP A 86 -0.73 -3.91 14.33
C ASP A 86 -1.29 -3.13 13.11
N TRP A 87 -2.43 -3.62 12.61
CA TRP A 87 -3.10 -3.05 11.45
C TRP A 87 -3.78 -1.70 11.75
N ASP A 88 -4.15 -1.46 13.00
CA ASP A 88 -4.75 -0.19 13.43
C ASP A 88 -3.70 0.93 13.38
N ASN A 89 -2.49 0.67 13.90
CA ASN A 89 -1.40 1.62 13.79
C ASN A 89 -0.96 1.84 12.34
N LEU A 90 -0.97 0.79 11.50
CA LEU A 90 -0.70 0.92 10.06
C LEU A 90 -1.68 1.88 9.38
N ALA A 91 -2.97 1.74 9.67
CA ALA A 91 -4.00 2.60 9.09
C ALA A 91 -3.78 4.06 9.50
N TYR A 92 -3.55 4.32 10.79
CA TYR A 92 -3.28 5.65 11.33
C TYR A 92 -2.03 6.28 10.71
N GLU A 93 -0.89 5.58 10.71
CA GLU A 93 0.36 6.09 10.14
C GLU A 93 0.21 6.34 8.63
N SER A 94 -0.45 5.44 7.90
CA SER A 94 -0.68 5.63 6.47
C SER A 94 -1.53 6.88 6.20
N GLU A 95 -2.55 7.15 7.01
CA GLU A 95 -3.40 8.34 6.83
C GLU A 95 -2.64 9.63 7.13
N ALA A 96 -1.85 9.65 8.20
CA ALA A 96 -0.97 10.77 8.53
C ALA A 96 0.04 11.04 7.39
N LEU A 97 0.58 9.98 6.79
CA LEU A 97 1.49 10.11 5.64
C LEU A 97 0.79 10.62 4.39
N ILE A 98 -0.41 10.13 4.08
CA ILE A 98 -1.20 10.65 2.94
C ILE A 98 -1.49 12.14 3.13
N SER A 99 -1.77 12.58 4.37
CA SER A 99 -1.90 13.99 4.72
C SER A 99 -0.65 14.79 4.44
N LYS A 100 0.49 14.28 4.88
CA LYS A 100 1.80 14.89 4.61
C LYS A 100 2.09 14.98 3.10
N PHE A 101 1.82 13.93 2.33
CA PHE A 101 2.07 13.91 0.88
C PHE A 101 1.17 14.85 0.09
N THR A 102 -0.08 15.02 0.53
CA THR A 102 -1.05 15.91 -0.14
C THR A 102 -0.94 17.35 0.32
N ASN A 103 -0.20 17.63 1.40
CA ASN A 103 -0.14 18.93 2.07
C ASN A 103 -1.54 19.45 2.44
N GLN A 104 -2.46 18.52 2.78
CA GLN A 104 -3.84 18.82 3.17
C GLN A 104 -4.09 18.32 4.59
N PRO A 105 -4.93 19.04 5.38
CA PRO A 105 -5.25 18.61 6.74
C PRO A 105 -5.99 17.27 6.74
N LEU A 106 -5.67 16.42 7.73
CA LEU A 106 -6.23 15.07 7.96
C LEU A 106 -7.77 15.02 7.83
N GLU A 107 -8.45 16.07 8.31
CA GLU A 107 -9.91 16.22 8.27
C GLU A 107 -10.50 16.12 6.85
N LYS A 108 -9.76 16.62 5.84
CA LYS A 108 -10.17 16.60 4.43
C LYS A 108 -9.90 15.26 3.73
N ILE A 109 -9.12 14.38 4.38
CA ILE A 109 -8.64 13.10 3.84
C ILE A 109 -9.50 11.94 4.32
N SER A 110 -10.20 12.11 5.45
CA SER A 110 -11.23 11.17 5.91
C SER A 110 -12.24 10.82 4.80
N GLY A 111 -12.60 11.78 3.94
CA GLY A 111 -13.44 11.55 2.75
C GLY A 111 -12.75 10.81 1.59
N ILE A 112 -11.42 10.86 1.50
CA ILE A 112 -10.65 10.26 0.39
C ILE A 112 -10.56 8.73 0.52
N LEU A 113 -10.72 8.20 1.74
CA LEU A 113 -10.76 6.75 2.03
C LEU A 113 -12.17 6.22 2.32
N ALA A 114 -13.11 7.09 2.72
CA ALA A 114 -14.51 6.71 2.97
C ALA A 114 -15.30 6.36 1.69
N ASP A 115 -14.91 6.89 0.53
CA ASP A 115 -15.57 6.66 -0.76
C ASP A 115 -15.42 5.22 -1.32
N CYS A 116 -14.76 4.29 -0.61
CA CYS A 116 -14.72 2.87 -1.00
C CYS A 116 -15.78 1.99 -0.30
N LEU A 117 -16.57 2.54 0.63
CA LEU A 117 -17.67 1.80 1.28
C LEU A 117 -19.06 2.15 0.73
N GLN A 118 -19.15 2.96 -0.32
CA GLN A 118 -20.37 3.15 -1.09
C GLN A 118 -20.05 2.97 -2.57
N GLU A 119 -20.06 1.73 -3.04
CA GLU A 119 -20.84 1.31 -4.22
C GLU A 119 -20.64 -0.19 -4.47
N VAL A 120 -21.77 -0.90 -4.36
CA VAL A 120 -22.09 -2.32 -4.64
C VAL A 120 -21.84 -3.32 -3.51
#